data_AF-A0A6D2G7K3-F1
#
_entry.id   AF-A0A6D2G7K3-F1
#
_cell.length_a   1.000
_cell.length_b   1.000
_cell.length_c   1.000
_cell.angle_alpha   90.00
_cell.angle_beta   90.00
_cell.angle_gamma   90.00
#
_symmetry.space_group_name_H-M   'P 1'
#
loop_
_entity.id
_entity.type
_entity.pdbx_description
1 polymer ?
#
loop_
_entity_poly.entity_id
_entity_poly.type
_entity_poly.pdbx_seq_one_letter_code
_entity_poly.pdbx_strand_id
1 'polypeptide(L)'
;MSRTAKPQNGRRRFLRDVVRTAGGLAAVGVALGLQQQTARATGVRLRPPGALNENVFASACVRCGQCVQACPYDTLKLATLASGLSAGTPYFVARDIPCEMCEDIPCAKVCPSGALNKDIASH
;
A
#
# COMPACT_ATOMS: atom_id res chain seq x y z
N MET A 1 37.30 -55.76 -32.36
CA MET A 1 36.30 -54.69 -32.51
C MET A 1 36.44 -53.72 -31.35
N SER A 2 36.71 -52.44 -31.63
CA SER A 2 36.96 -51.41 -30.62
C SER A 2 35.78 -50.45 -30.47
N ARG A 3 35.56 -50.05 -29.21
CA ARG A 3 35.01 -48.76 -28.72
C ARG A 3 33.49 -48.58 -28.85
N THR A 4 32.74 -47.99 -27.91
CA THR A 4 33.07 -47.19 -26.72
C THR A 4 31.80 -47.09 -25.86
N ALA A 5 31.90 -47.27 -24.53
CA ALA A 5 30.81 -46.93 -23.62
C ALA A 5 30.79 -45.40 -23.40
N LYS A 6 29.67 -44.76 -23.74
CA LYS A 6 29.45 -43.31 -23.68
C LYS A 6 29.43 -42.81 -22.22
N PRO A 7 30.09 -41.69 -21.84
CA PRO A 7 30.00 -41.16 -20.49
C PRO A 7 28.71 -40.33 -20.34
N GLN A 8 27.65 -40.95 -19.84
CA GLN A 8 26.30 -40.38 -19.85
C GLN A 8 25.96 -39.56 -18.57
N ASN A 9 26.85 -39.54 -17.57
CA ASN A 9 26.56 -39.01 -16.23
C ASN A 9 26.95 -37.54 -16.01
N GLY A 10 27.96 -37.00 -16.70
CA GLY A 10 28.41 -35.60 -16.52
C GLY A 10 27.47 -34.57 -17.17
N ARG A 11 27.04 -34.83 -18.41
CA ARG A 11 26.18 -33.92 -19.19
C ARG A 11 24.78 -33.78 -18.57
N ARG A 12 24.21 -34.88 -18.09
CA ARG A 12 22.91 -34.89 -17.40
C ARG A 12 22.95 -34.17 -16.06
N ARG A 13 24.08 -34.26 -15.34
CA ARG A 13 24.29 -33.55 -14.08
C ARG A 13 24.45 -32.05 -14.31
N PHE A 14 25.27 -31.65 -15.27
CA PHE A 14 25.43 -30.26 -15.69
C PHE A 14 24.11 -29.61 -16.12
N LEU A 15 23.32 -30.28 -16.98
CA LEU A 15 22.01 -29.76 -17.39
C LEU A 15 21.03 -29.62 -16.21
N ARG A 16 21.05 -30.56 -15.26
CA ARG A 16 20.23 -30.47 -14.04
C ARG A 16 20.66 -29.31 -13.14
N ASP A 17 21.96 -29.09 -12.99
CA ASP A 17 22.48 -28.02 -12.14
C ASP A 17 22.17 -26.65 -12.76
N VAL A 18 22.31 -26.49 -14.08
CA VAL A 18 21.89 -25.27 -14.80
C VAL A 18 20.39 -25.00 -14.66
N VAL A 19 19.54 -26.02 -14.83
CA VAL A 19 18.08 -25.84 -14.67
C VAL A 19 17.72 -25.43 -13.25
N ARG A 20 18.39 -26.00 -12.23
CA ARG A 20 18.15 -25.67 -10.82
C ARG A 20 18.60 -24.25 -10.47
N THR A 21 19.78 -23.83 -10.93
CA THR A 21 20.29 -22.48 -10.65
C THR A 21 19.50 -21.43 -11.40
N ALA A 22 19.23 -21.63 -12.70
CA ALA A 22 18.43 -20.70 -13.49
C ALA A 22 16.99 -20.60 -12.98
N GLY A 23 16.37 -21.75 -12.67
CA GLY A 23 15.03 -21.78 -12.08
C GLY A 23 14.96 -21.12 -10.70
N GLY A 24 15.97 -21.35 -9.84
CA GLY A 24 16.07 -20.71 -8.53
C GLY A 24 16.22 -19.20 -8.62
N LEU A 25 17.11 -18.69 -9.48
CA LEU A 25 17.30 -17.26 -9.70
C LEU A 25 16.05 -16.60 -10.30
N ALA A 26 15.39 -17.25 -11.26
CA ALA A 26 14.15 -16.76 -11.83
C ALA A 26 13.04 -16.66 -10.79
N ALA A 27 12.88 -17.69 -9.94
CA ALA A 27 11.88 -17.68 -8.87
C ALA A 27 12.14 -16.56 -7.84
N VAL A 28 13.39 -16.36 -7.44
CA VAL A 28 13.78 -15.24 -6.55
C VAL A 28 13.52 -13.89 -7.22
N GLY A 29 13.88 -13.74 -8.49
CA GLY A 29 13.63 -12.52 -9.26
C GLY A 29 12.13 -12.18 -9.36
N VAL A 30 11.28 -13.19 -9.60
CA VAL A 30 9.82 -13.03 -9.61
C VAL A 30 9.30 -12.64 -8.24
N ALA A 31 9.72 -13.33 -7.17
CA ALA A 31 9.29 -13.02 -5.81
C ALA A 31 9.65 -11.58 -5.40
N LEU A 32 10.89 -11.16 -5.68
CA LEU A 32 11.34 -9.79 -5.43
C LEU A 32 10.62 -8.76 -6.31
N GLY A 33 10.37 -9.11 -7.58
CA GLY A 33 9.60 -8.27 -8.50
C GLY A 33 8.17 -8.00 -8.03
N LEU A 34 7.47 -9.05 -7.56
CA LEU A 34 6.13 -8.93 -6.98
C LEU A 34 6.14 -8.07 -5.71
N GLN A 35 7.12 -8.27 -4.83
CA GLN A 35 7.29 -7.45 -3.61
C GLN A 35 7.56 -5.98 -3.94
N GLN A 36 8.29 -5.69 -5.01
CA GLN A 36 8.60 -4.31 -5.38
C GLN A 36 7.41 -3.59 -6.04
N GLN A 37 6.55 -4.33 -6.75
CA GLN A 37 5.31 -3.79 -7.31
C GLN A 37 4.32 -3.37 -6.21
N THR A 38 4.16 -4.17 -5.15
CA THR A 38 3.29 -3.83 -4.02
C THR A 38 3.80 -2.60 -3.26
N ALA A 39 5.12 -2.48 -3.06
CA ALA A 39 5.74 -1.32 -2.42
C ALA A 39 5.59 -0.01 -3.23
N ARG A 40 5.57 -0.09 -4.57
CA ARG A 40 5.37 1.08 -5.44
C ARG A 40 3.90 1.45 -5.61
N ALA A 41 2.98 0.49 -5.53
CA ALA A 41 1.55 0.73 -5.64
C ALA A 41 0.96 1.46 -4.44
N THR A 42 1.66 1.51 -3.30
CA THR A 42 1.28 2.31 -2.15
C THR A 42 1.83 3.73 -2.29
N GLY A 43 1.15 4.58 -3.07
CA GLY A 43 1.36 6.02 -3.00
C GLY A 43 1.30 6.51 -1.55
N VAL A 44 2.03 7.58 -1.21
CA VAL A 44 2.07 8.11 0.17
C VAL A 44 0.65 8.42 0.62
N ARG A 45 0.15 7.64 1.58
CA ARG A 45 -1.20 7.78 2.12
C ARG A 45 -1.16 8.84 3.21
N LEU A 46 -1.71 10.01 2.90
CA LEU A 46 -1.78 11.15 3.79
C LEU A 46 -3.12 11.17 4.52
N ARG A 47 -3.13 11.66 5.76
CA ARG A 47 -4.36 11.83 6.54
C ARG A 47 -5.06 13.12 6.16
N PRO A 48 -6.40 13.18 6.27
CA PRO A 48 -7.18 14.40 6.00
C PRO A 48 -6.67 15.61 6.81
N PRO A 49 -6.96 16.84 6.35
CA PRO A 49 -6.69 18.04 7.13
C PRO A 49 -7.35 17.95 8.51
N GLY A 50 -6.65 18.43 9.53
CA GLY A 50 -7.12 18.44 10.91
C GLY A 50 -6.91 17.12 11.65
N ALA A 51 -6.35 16.10 11.02
CA ALA A 51 -6.02 14.85 11.71
C ALA A 51 -5.09 15.11 12.90
N LEU A 52 -5.48 14.57 14.06
CA LEU A 52 -4.63 14.56 15.24
C LEU A 52 -3.36 13.73 15.00
N ASN A 53 -2.41 13.85 15.93
CA ASN A 53 -1.21 12.99 15.94
C ASN A 53 -1.61 11.51 15.84
N GLU A 54 -0.84 10.71 15.09
CA GLU A 54 -1.23 9.35 14.67
C GLU A 54 -1.73 8.47 15.83
N ASN A 55 -1.08 8.50 16.98
CA ASN A 55 -1.48 7.71 18.16
C ASN A 55 -2.85 8.13 18.71
N VAL A 56 -3.13 9.43 18.75
CA VAL A 56 -4.40 10.00 19.23
C VAL A 56 -5.48 9.82 18.17
N PHE A 57 -5.14 10.01 16.90
CA PHE A 57 -6.04 9.76 15.79
C PHE A 57 -6.51 8.30 15.77
N ALA A 58 -5.59 7.34 15.90
CA ALA A 58 -5.90 5.92 15.81
C ALA A 58 -6.88 5.44 16.90
N SER A 59 -6.82 6.04 18.10
CA SER A 59 -7.76 5.76 19.19
C SER A 59 -9.07 6.53 19.06
N ALA A 60 -9.04 7.76 18.55
CA ALA A 60 -10.24 8.58 18.39
C ALA A 60 -11.07 8.21 17.15
N CYS A 61 -10.46 7.69 16.08
CA CYS A 61 -11.17 7.40 14.84
C CYS A 61 -12.10 6.19 14.99
N VAL A 62 -13.40 6.45 14.97
CA VAL A 62 -14.45 5.41 15.04
C VAL A 62 -14.75 4.75 13.69
N ARG A 63 -13.97 5.05 12.63
CA ARG A 63 -14.07 4.45 11.29
C ARG A 63 -15.47 4.54 10.66
N CYS A 64 -16.19 5.64 10.93
CA CYS A 64 -17.57 5.84 10.46
C CYS A 64 -17.68 6.24 8.98
N GLY A 65 -16.60 6.72 8.35
CA GLY A 65 -16.60 7.14 6.95
C GLY A 65 -17.27 8.48 6.64
N GLN A 66 -17.81 9.21 7.62
CA GLN A 66 -18.49 10.49 7.36
C GLN A 66 -17.58 11.55 6.72
N CYS A 67 -16.30 11.60 7.09
CA CYS A 67 -15.33 12.49 6.45
C CYS A 67 -15.15 12.21 4.95
N VAL A 68 -15.25 10.94 4.53
CA VAL A 68 -15.18 10.55 3.11
C VAL A 68 -16.44 11.00 2.38
N GLN A 69 -17.62 10.79 2.98
CA GLN A 69 -18.89 11.23 2.38
C GLN A 69 -19.03 12.75 2.28
N ALA A 70 -18.42 13.50 3.21
CA ALA A 70 -18.44 14.96 3.22
C ALA A 70 -17.36 15.59 2.31
N CYS A 71 -16.48 14.79 1.71
CA CYS A 71 -15.45 15.32 0.81
C CYS A 71 -16.07 15.59 -0.57
N PRO A 72 -16.15 16.85 -1.03
CA PRO A 72 -16.82 17.17 -2.31
C PRO A 72 -16.00 16.78 -3.54
N TYR A 73 -14.71 16.46 -3.37
CA TYR A 73 -13.78 16.16 -4.45
C TYR A 73 -13.42 14.68 -4.56
N ASP A 74 -14.08 13.81 -3.79
CA ASP A 74 -13.77 12.37 -3.71
C ASP A 74 -12.27 12.06 -3.44
N THR A 75 -11.56 13.03 -2.84
CA THR A 75 -10.14 12.93 -2.48
C THR A 75 -9.92 11.85 -1.41
N LEU A 76 -10.80 11.81 -0.41
CA LEU A 76 -10.66 10.93 0.74
C LEU A 76 -11.20 9.52 0.45
N LYS A 77 -10.47 8.50 0.87
CA LYS A 77 -10.83 7.08 0.74
C LYS A 77 -10.64 6.38 2.08
N LEU A 78 -11.41 5.31 2.32
CA LEU A 78 -11.20 4.45 3.48
C LEU A 78 -10.12 3.42 3.19
N ALA A 79 -9.16 3.30 4.10
CA ALA A 79 -8.14 2.28 4.04
C ALA A 79 -8.78 0.88 4.13
N THR A 80 -8.36 0.00 3.23
CA THR A 80 -8.86 -1.38 3.17
C THR A 80 -8.38 -2.21 4.37
N LEU A 81 -9.02 -3.37 4.59
CA LEU A 81 -8.62 -4.32 5.64
C LEU A 81 -7.15 -4.77 5.53
N ALA A 82 -6.60 -4.77 4.31
CA ALA A 82 -5.18 -5.07 4.06
C ALA A 82 -4.22 -3.99 4.61
N SER A 83 -4.73 -2.86 5.10
CA SER A 83 -3.94 -1.74 5.61
C SER A 83 -3.61 -1.85 7.11
N GLY A 84 -3.86 -3.02 7.73
CA GLY A 84 -3.50 -3.31 9.12
C GLY A 84 -4.14 -2.33 10.11
N LEU A 85 -3.32 -1.69 10.95
CA LEU A 85 -3.78 -0.75 11.98
C LEU A 85 -4.54 0.46 11.42
N SER A 86 -4.24 0.85 10.18
CA SER A 86 -4.95 1.91 9.48
C SER A 86 -6.26 1.45 8.83
N ALA A 87 -6.64 0.17 8.90
CA ALA A 87 -7.87 -0.30 8.28
C ALA A 87 -9.09 0.51 8.76
N GLY A 88 -9.91 0.97 7.81
CA GLY A 88 -11.08 1.80 8.05
C GLY A 88 -10.79 3.26 8.41
N THR A 89 -9.53 3.70 8.44
CA THR A 89 -9.20 5.11 8.60
C THR A 89 -9.21 5.85 7.26
N PRO A 90 -9.61 7.13 7.23
CA PRO A 90 -9.57 7.94 6.02
C PRO A 90 -8.13 8.27 5.63
N TYR A 91 -7.84 8.23 4.33
CA TYR A 91 -6.58 8.67 3.75
C TYR A 91 -6.81 9.25 2.36
N PHE A 92 -5.83 9.94 1.81
CA PHE A 92 -5.77 10.30 0.39
C PHE A 92 -4.36 10.14 -0.15
N VAL A 93 -4.22 10.16 -1.47
CA VAL A 93 -2.91 10.10 -2.14
C VAL A 93 -2.77 11.40 -2.93
N ALA A 94 -1.93 12.32 -2.43
CA ALA A 94 -1.79 13.65 -3.02
C ALA A 94 -1.35 13.65 -4.49
N ARG A 95 -0.71 12.58 -4.94
CA ARG A 95 -0.30 12.40 -6.34
C ARG A 95 -1.44 12.01 -7.28
N ASP A 96 -2.53 11.45 -6.75
CA ASP A 96 -3.68 11.02 -7.54
C ASP A 96 -4.75 12.11 -7.57
N ILE A 97 -5.25 12.50 -6.39
CA ILE A 97 -6.20 13.59 -6.18
C ILE A 97 -5.75 14.31 -4.90
N PRO A 98 -5.29 15.57 -4.97
CA PRO A 98 -4.85 16.30 -3.80
C PRO A 98 -6.04 16.74 -2.93
N CYS A 99 -5.73 17.17 -1.71
CA CYS A 99 -6.69 17.86 -0.86
C CYS A 99 -6.77 19.32 -1.29
N GLU A 100 -7.91 19.74 -1.82
CA GLU A 100 -8.18 21.13 -2.24
C GLU A 100 -8.33 22.11 -1.07
N MET A 101 -8.21 21.61 0.17
CA MET A 101 -8.21 22.40 1.40
C MET A 101 -9.38 23.42 1.46
N CYS A 102 -10.60 22.88 1.31
CA CYS A 102 -11.84 23.64 1.18
C CYS A 102 -12.02 24.71 2.28
N GLU A 103 -12.66 25.83 1.96
CA GLU A 103 -12.91 26.98 2.85
C GLU A 103 -13.59 26.62 4.19
N ASP A 104 -14.40 25.56 4.22
CA ASP A 104 -15.09 25.11 5.44
C ASP A 104 -14.58 23.78 6.00
N ILE A 105 -13.60 23.14 5.32
CA ILE A 105 -13.07 21.80 5.64
C ILE A 105 -14.21 20.86 6.12
N PRO A 106 -15.22 20.57 5.27
CA PRO A 106 -16.42 19.85 5.69
C PRO A 106 -16.11 18.48 6.27
N CYS A 107 -15.06 17.81 5.77
CA CYS A 107 -14.59 16.52 6.27
C CYS A 107 -14.17 16.54 7.74
N ALA A 108 -13.61 17.65 8.25
CA ALA A 108 -13.26 17.81 9.65
C ALA A 108 -14.48 18.17 10.50
N LYS A 109 -15.34 19.08 10.02
CA LYS A 109 -16.56 19.52 10.73
C LYS A 109 -17.52 18.37 11.03
N VAL A 110 -17.69 17.44 10.09
CA VAL A 110 -18.57 16.28 10.28
C VAL A 110 -18.00 15.19 11.19
N CYS A 111 -16.73 15.27 11.60
CA CYS A 111 -16.12 14.22 12.40
C CYS A 111 -16.80 14.12 13.79
N PRO A 112 -17.52 13.03 14.09
CA PRO A 112 -18.29 12.95 15.33
C PRO A 112 -17.41 12.66 16.54
N SER A 113 -16.31 11.92 16.33
CA SER A 113 -15.40 11.50 17.40
C SER A 113 -14.29 12.51 17.70
N GLY A 114 -14.17 13.59 16.92
CA GLY A 114 -13.09 14.56 17.06
C GLY A 114 -11.71 14.05 16.64
N ALA A 115 -11.63 12.93 15.90
CA ALA A 115 -10.36 12.46 15.32
C ALA A 115 -9.77 13.45 14.31
N LEU A 116 -10.63 14.27 13.70
CA LEU A 116 -10.26 15.46 12.95
C LEU A 116 -10.64 16.69 13.78
N ASN A 117 -9.70 17.60 13.98
CA ASN A 117 -9.93 18.87 14.64
C ASN A 117 -10.88 19.72 13.79
N LYS A 118 -12.01 20.11 14.38
CA LYS A 118 -13.06 20.91 13.71
C LYS A 118 -12.63 22.37 13.51
N ASP A 119 -11.71 22.85 14.32
CA ASP A 119 -11.23 24.23 14.35
C ASP A 119 -9.91 24.40 13.59
N ILE A 120 -9.60 23.48 12.67
CA ILE A 120 -8.45 23.65 11.80
C ILE A 120 -8.61 24.91 10.95
N ALA A 121 -7.54 25.70 10.84
CA ALA A 121 -7.50 26.87 9.98
C ALA A 121 -7.86 26.48 8.55
N SER A 122 -8.96 27.04 8.05
CA SER A 122 -9.30 27.04 6.64
C SER A 122 -8.81 28.33 6.01
N HIS A 123 -8.38 28.24 4.75
CA HIS A 123 -7.91 29.37 3.94
C HIS A 123 -8.99 29.75 2.93
#